data_AF-A0A6B2T3E9-F1
#
_entry.id   AF-A0A6B2T3E9-F1
#
_cell.length_a   1.000
_cell.length_b   1.000
_cell.length_c   1.000
_cell.angle_alpha   90.00
_cell.angle_beta   90.00
_cell.angle_gamma   90.00
#
_symmetry.space_group_name_H-M   'P 1'
#
loop_
_entity.id
_entity.type
_entity.pdbx_description
1 polymer ?
#
loop_
_entity_poly.entity_id
_entity_poly.type
_entity_poly.pdbx_seq_one_letter_code
_entity_poly.pdbx_strand_id
1 'polypeptide(L)'
;VPRQRQGPERGPGLRVSNGDIAALRSVGELFRALDHAYGGGHARQALVRYLEHEAEPMLRGVYGEQAGRRLFGAAADLTRLAGWTSYDIAAHGLAQRYFVQALRLAQAAGDRAYGSYVLVTMSRQAVYLGHGREAVQLARVAQQGVGSAAPHVVQSLLYAAEARGHGVLGEVRACTAALVRAERSLEA
;
A
#
# COMPACT_ATOMS: atom_id res chain seq x y z
N VAL A 1 -7.10 -38.65 -18.61
CA VAL A 1 -6.87 -37.88 -17.36
C VAL A 1 -5.77 -36.85 -17.65
N PRO A 2 -6.04 -35.54 -17.59
CA PRO A 2 -4.96 -34.56 -17.79
C PRO A 2 -4.11 -34.46 -16.53
N ARG A 3 -2.79 -34.61 -16.70
CA ARG A 3 -1.77 -34.45 -15.64
C ARG A 3 -1.87 -33.04 -15.06
N GLN A 4 -2.22 -32.94 -13.78
CA GLN A 4 -1.97 -31.73 -12.99
C GLN A 4 -0.46 -31.45 -13.02
N ARG A 5 -0.06 -30.32 -13.61
CA ARG A 5 1.27 -29.75 -13.38
C ARG A 5 1.28 -29.25 -11.94
N GLN A 6 1.81 -30.06 -11.02
CA GLN A 6 2.23 -29.57 -9.72
C GLN A 6 3.36 -28.56 -9.98
N GLY A 7 3.08 -27.27 -9.74
CA GLY A 7 4.13 -26.26 -9.66
C GLY A 7 5.09 -26.65 -8.53
N PRO A 8 6.38 -26.27 -8.60
CA PRO A 8 7.34 -26.67 -7.58
C PRO A 8 6.86 -26.15 -6.22
N GLU A 9 6.56 -27.05 -5.28
CA GLU A 9 6.28 -26.69 -3.90
C GLU A 9 7.52 -25.99 -3.34
N ARG A 10 7.42 -24.67 -3.17
CA ARG A 10 8.51 -23.83 -2.67
C ARG A 10 8.61 -24.00 -1.15
N GLY A 11 9.38 -25.00 -0.72
CA GLY A 11 9.64 -25.30 0.69
C GLY A 11 10.59 -24.31 1.39
N PRO A 12 10.72 -24.40 2.74
CA PRO A 12 11.69 -23.62 3.50
C PRO A 12 13.11 -23.84 2.98
N GLY A 13 13.85 -22.76 2.72
CA GLY A 13 15.20 -22.82 2.16
C GLY A 13 15.32 -22.44 0.68
N LEU A 14 14.22 -22.07 0.00
CA LEU A 14 14.28 -21.55 -1.37
C LEU A 14 15.12 -20.27 -1.44
N ARG A 15 16.15 -20.26 -2.29
CA ARG A 15 16.90 -19.03 -2.58
C ARG A 15 16.08 -18.13 -3.48
N VAL A 16 15.76 -16.93 -3.00
CA VAL A 16 15.02 -15.94 -3.78
C VAL A 16 15.98 -15.18 -4.69
N SER A 17 15.71 -15.22 -6.00
CA SER A 17 16.50 -14.52 -7.00
C SER A 17 15.95 -13.12 -7.29
N ASN A 18 16.77 -12.29 -7.94
CA ASN A 18 16.31 -11.01 -8.50
C ASN A 18 15.20 -11.19 -9.55
N GLY A 19 15.18 -12.33 -10.26
CA GLY A 19 14.16 -12.65 -11.24
C GLY A 19 12.79 -12.87 -10.59
N ASP A 20 12.77 -13.59 -9.45
CA ASP A 20 11.53 -13.81 -8.71
C ASP A 20 10.94 -12.49 -8.19
N ILE A 21 11.79 -11.59 -7.67
CA ILE A 21 11.37 -10.26 -7.21
C ILE A 21 10.85 -9.41 -8.39
N ALA A 22 11.48 -9.50 -9.56
CA ALA A 22 11.01 -8.82 -10.76
C ALA A 22 9.65 -9.37 -11.24
N ALA A 23 9.43 -10.68 -11.13
CA ALA A 23 8.14 -11.30 -11.42
C ALA A 23 7.04 -10.80 -10.47
N LEU A 24 7.30 -10.75 -9.15
CA LEU A 24 6.35 -10.20 -8.16
C LEU A 24 5.93 -8.76 -8.53
N ARG A 25 6.90 -7.92 -8.91
CA ARG A 25 6.62 -6.53 -9.31
C ARG A 25 5.79 -6.44 -10.59
N SER A 26 6.13 -7.23 -11.59
CA SER A 26 5.42 -7.27 -12.88
C SER A 26 3.96 -7.73 -12.69
N VAL A 27 3.75 -8.72 -11.83
CA VAL A 27 2.39 -9.17 -11.47
C VAL A 27 1.64 -8.10 -10.69
N GLY A 28 2.31 -7.36 -9.80
CA GLY A 28 1.72 -6.20 -9.12
C GLY A 28 1.28 -5.10 -10.08
N GLU A 29 2.08 -4.80 -11.10
CA GLU A 29 1.71 -3.87 -12.19
C GLU A 29 0.49 -4.37 -12.97
N LEU A 30 0.43 -5.65 -13.29
CA LEU A 30 -0.73 -6.26 -13.94
C LEU A 30 -2.00 -6.11 -13.10
N PHE A 31 -1.95 -6.43 -11.80
CA PHE A 31 -3.11 -6.28 -10.93
C PHE A 31 -3.56 -4.83 -10.78
N ARG A 32 -2.63 -3.87 -10.72
CA ARG A 32 -2.98 -2.43 -10.72
C ARG A 32 -3.64 -2.01 -12.03
N ALA A 33 -3.15 -2.49 -13.17
CA ALA A 33 -3.76 -2.19 -14.46
C ALA A 33 -5.20 -2.71 -14.54
N LEU A 34 -5.44 -3.94 -14.04
CA LEU A 34 -6.78 -4.52 -13.94
C LEU A 34 -7.69 -3.73 -13.00
N ASP A 35 -7.18 -3.33 -11.83
CA ASP A 35 -7.90 -2.49 -10.86
C ASP A 35 -8.31 -1.14 -11.47
N HIS A 36 -7.40 -0.46 -12.18
CA HIS A 36 -7.71 0.80 -12.86
C HIS A 36 -8.72 0.62 -14.01
N ALA A 37 -8.68 -0.50 -14.73
CA ALA A 37 -9.55 -0.73 -15.88
C ALA A 37 -10.96 -1.22 -15.50
N TYR A 38 -11.07 -2.05 -14.46
CA TYR A 38 -12.29 -2.79 -14.13
C TYR A 38 -12.74 -2.65 -12.67
N GLY A 39 -12.02 -1.88 -11.84
CA GLY A 39 -12.25 -1.74 -10.41
C GLY A 39 -11.74 -2.93 -9.58
N GLY A 40 -11.64 -2.74 -8.26
CA GLY A 40 -10.91 -3.68 -7.41
C GLY A 40 -11.56 -5.04 -7.16
N GLY A 41 -12.85 -5.22 -7.46
CA GLY A 41 -13.53 -6.49 -7.23
C GLY A 41 -13.05 -7.64 -8.13
N HIS A 42 -12.68 -7.36 -9.38
CA HIS A 42 -12.51 -8.38 -10.42
C HIS A 42 -11.29 -9.29 -10.21
N ALA A 43 -10.15 -8.73 -9.84
CA ALA A 43 -8.89 -9.48 -9.73
C ALA A 43 -8.51 -9.85 -8.29
N ARG A 44 -9.32 -9.48 -7.29
CA ARG A 44 -9.00 -9.64 -5.87
C ARG A 44 -8.68 -11.08 -5.47
N GLN A 45 -9.49 -12.05 -5.90
CA GLN A 45 -9.26 -13.45 -5.51
C GLN A 45 -7.94 -14.00 -6.08
N ALA A 46 -7.60 -13.63 -7.31
CA ALA A 46 -6.33 -14.01 -7.93
C ALA A 46 -5.15 -13.34 -7.21
N LEU A 47 -5.27 -12.07 -6.84
CA LEU A 47 -4.25 -11.34 -6.07
C LEU A 47 -4.00 -11.97 -4.70
N VAL A 48 -5.05 -12.31 -3.95
CA VAL A 48 -4.92 -12.95 -2.64
C VAL A 48 -4.24 -14.31 -2.76
N ARG A 49 -4.65 -15.14 -3.74
CA ARG A 49 -3.98 -16.43 -3.99
C ARG A 49 -2.51 -16.25 -4.35
N TYR A 50 -2.18 -15.25 -5.15
CA TYR A 50 -0.80 -14.95 -5.52
C TYR A 50 0.04 -14.53 -4.30
N LEU A 51 -0.52 -13.72 -3.40
CA LEU A 51 0.14 -13.39 -2.13
C LEU A 51 0.43 -14.63 -1.29
N GLU A 52 -0.55 -15.53 -1.14
CA GLU A 52 -0.45 -16.75 -0.32
C GLU A 52 0.53 -17.79 -0.91
N HIS A 53 0.51 -17.99 -2.22
CA HIS A 53 1.25 -19.09 -2.86
C HIS A 53 2.60 -18.66 -3.43
N GLU A 54 2.80 -17.37 -3.72
CA GLU A 54 4.05 -16.88 -4.31
C GLU A 54 4.81 -15.96 -3.35
N ALA A 55 4.18 -14.88 -2.88
CA ALA A 55 4.88 -13.89 -2.07
C ALA A 55 5.23 -14.41 -0.66
N GLU A 56 4.30 -15.07 0.03
CA GLU A 56 4.51 -15.57 1.39
C GLU A 56 5.65 -16.62 1.49
N PRO A 57 5.74 -17.64 0.62
CA PRO A 57 6.88 -18.55 0.60
C PRO A 57 8.20 -17.83 0.32
N MET A 58 8.21 -16.86 -0.60
CA MET A 58 9.41 -16.07 -0.90
C MET A 58 9.87 -15.26 0.31
N LEU A 59 8.95 -14.65 1.08
CA LEU A 59 9.28 -13.91 2.30
C LEU A 59 9.91 -14.80 3.38
N ARG A 60 9.58 -16.09 3.41
CA ARG A 60 10.21 -17.11 4.29
C ARG A 60 11.45 -17.78 3.68
N GLY A 61 11.83 -17.40 2.46
CA GLY A 61 12.99 -17.94 1.76
C GLY A 61 14.33 -17.40 2.26
N VAL A 62 15.39 -17.71 1.53
CA VAL A 62 16.76 -17.27 1.82
C VAL A 62 17.17 -16.19 0.82
N TYR A 63 17.59 -15.03 1.33
CA TYR A 63 18.04 -13.90 0.54
C TYR A 63 18.97 -12.99 1.35
N GLY A 64 19.83 -12.26 0.65
CA GLY A 64 20.65 -11.20 1.27
C GLY A 64 19.82 -9.95 1.57
N GLU A 65 20.37 -9.06 2.38
CA GLU A 65 19.69 -7.86 2.88
C GLU A 65 19.08 -6.97 1.76
N GLN A 66 19.85 -6.70 0.70
CA GLN A 66 19.38 -5.87 -0.42
C GLN A 66 18.22 -6.52 -1.19
N ALA A 67 18.30 -7.83 -1.43
CA ALA A 67 17.22 -8.58 -2.06
C ALA A 67 15.99 -8.63 -1.15
N GLY A 68 16.19 -8.82 0.15
CA GLY A 68 15.14 -8.75 1.17
C GLY A 68 14.39 -7.44 1.12
N ARG A 69 15.08 -6.29 1.18
CA ARG A 69 14.41 -4.98 1.09
C ARG A 69 13.53 -4.84 -0.16
N ARG A 70 14.04 -5.27 -1.32
CA ARG A 70 13.29 -5.21 -2.59
C ARG A 70 12.09 -6.15 -2.60
N LEU A 71 12.23 -7.34 -2.01
CA LEU A 71 11.17 -8.33 -1.85
C LEU A 71 10.06 -7.81 -0.93
N PHE A 72 10.43 -7.31 0.26
CA PHE A 72 9.49 -6.72 1.21
C PHE A 72 8.75 -5.53 0.61
N GLY A 73 9.41 -4.69 -0.20
CA GLY A 73 8.75 -3.59 -0.91
C GLY A 73 7.73 -4.08 -1.94
N ALA A 74 8.08 -5.11 -2.74
CA ALA A 74 7.14 -5.70 -3.70
C ALA A 74 5.94 -6.37 -3.02
N ALA A 75 6.19 -7.07 -1.91
CA ALA A 75 5.12 -7.68 -1.11
C ALA A 75 4.23 -6.63 -0.46
N ALA A 76 4.80 -5.56 0.12
CA ALA A 76 4.05 -4.44 0.69
C ALA A 76 3.07 -3.85 -0.33
N ASP A 77 3.51 -3.74 -1.58
CA ASP A 77 2.68 -3.21 -2.64
C ASP A 77 1.51 -4.12 -3.02
N LEU A 78 1.76 -5.39 -3.27
CA LEU A 78 0.72 -6.38 -3.51
C LEU A 78 -0.27 -6.47 -2.35
N THR A 79 0.22 -6.45 -1.11
CA THR A 79 -0.62 -6.47 0.11
C THR A 79 -1.48 -5.21 0.23
N ARG A 80 -0.93 -4.03 -0.05
CA ARG A 80 -1.72 -2.79 -0.08
C ARG A 80 -2.80 -2.86 -1.17
N LEU A 81 -2.49 -3.41 -2.34
CA LEU A 81 -3.49 -3.60 -3.40
C LEU A 81 -4.59 -4.59 -2.99
N ALA A 82 -4.27 -5.64 -2.22
CA ALA A 82 -5.28 -6.52 -1.64
C ALA A 82 -6.18 -5.79 -0.63
N GLY A 83 -5.60 -4.83 0.11
CA GLY A 83 -6.36 -3.91 0.96
C GLY A 83 -7.26 -2.99 0.15
N TRP A 84 -6.75 -2.39 -0.92
CA TRP A 84 -7.49 -1.50 -1.81
C TRP A 84 -8.67 -2.19 -2.48
N THR A 85 -8.44 -3.35 -3.07
CA THR A 85 -9.49 -4.17 -3.68
C THR A 85 -10.53 -4.67 -2.67
N SER A 86 -10.12 -4.89 -1.41
CA SER A 86 -11.06 -5.21 -0.31
C SER A 86 -11.87 -3.97 0.14
N TYR A 87 -11.28 -2.78 0.06
CA TYR A 87 -11.96 -1.52 0.33
C TYR A 87 -13.07 -1.26 -0.69
N ASP A 88 -12.82 -1.51 -1.99
CA ASP A 88 -13.79 -1.29 -3.07
C ASP A 88 -15.05 -2.15 -2.94
N ILE A 89 -14.93 -3.36 -2.39
CA ILE A 89 -16.06 -4.26 -2.12
C ILE A 89 -16.69 -4.05 -0.72
N ALA A 90 -16.40 -2.91 -0.07
CA ALA A 90 -16.86 -2.54 1.26
C ALA A 90 -16.44 -3.49 2.41
N ALA A 91 -15.45 -4.37 2.19
CA ALA A 91 -14.88 -5.23 3.23
C ALA A 91 -13.85 -4.46 4.09
N HIS A 92 -14.28 -3.36 4.73
CA HIS A 92 -13.40 -2.35 5.32
C HIS A 92 -12.51 -2.87 6.46
N GLY A 93 -13.02 -3.74 7.33
CA GLY A 93 -12.21 -4.36 8.39
C GLY A 93 -11.09 -5.25 7.83
N LEU A 94 -11.35 -5.95 6.72
CA LEU A 94 -10.34 -6.74 6.02
C LEU A 94 -9.33 -5.85 5.30
N ALA A 95 -9.80 -4.78 4.65
CA ALA A 95 -8.94 -3.78 4.04
C ALA A 95 -7.93 -3.19 5.05
N GLN A 96 -8.40 -2.82 6.24
CA GLN A 96 -7.55 -2.28 7.30
C GLN A 96 -6.47 -3.28 7.75
N ARG A 97 -6.81 -4.58 7.88
CA ARG A 97 -5.83 -5.63 8.21
C ARG A 97 -4.73 -5.73 7.15
N TYR A 98 -5.10 -5.70 5.86
CA TYR A 98 -4.11 -5.70 4.78
C TYR A 98 -3.27 -4.42 4.77
N PHE A 99 -3.84 -3.24 5.00
CA PHE A 99 -3.05 -2.01 5.08
C PHE A 99 -2.05 -2.02 6.22
N VAL A 100 -2.42 -2.52 7.41
CA VAL A 100 -1.49 -2.68 8.54
C VAL A 100 -0.37 -3.66 8.19
N GLN A 101 -0.68 -4.76 7.51
CA GLN A 101 0.34 -5.70 7.04
C GLN A 101 1.28 -5.05 6.02
N ALA A 102 0.73 -4.31 5.04
CA ALA A 102 1.52 -3.58 4.05
C ALA A 102 2.45 -2.55 4.70
N LEU A 103 2.00 -1.85 5.74
CA LEU A 103 2.82 -0.89 6.49
C LEU A 103 4.01 -1.58 7.18
N ARG A 104 3.80 -2.75 7.78
CA ARG A 104 4.88 -3.56 8.39
C ARG A 104 5.88 -4.06 7.34
N LEU A 105 5.39 -4.49 6.17
CA LEU A 105 6.25 -4.91 5.07
C LEU A 105 7.06 -3.73 4.50
N ALA A 106 6.46 -2.55 4.37
CA ALA A 106 7.17 -1.32 3.96
C ALA A 106 8.26 -0.92 4.96
N GLN A 107 7.99 -1.06 6.27
CA GLN A 107 8.97 -0.85 7.32
C GLN A 107 10.14 -1.85 7.21
N ALA A 108 9.86 -3.14 6.99
CA ALA A 108 10.89 -4.16 6.76
C ALA A 108 11.70 -3.90 5.47
N ALA A 109 11.08 -3.27 4.46
CA ALA A 109 11.77 -2.82 3.25
C ALA A 109 12.66 -1.59 3.48
N GLY A 110 12.49 -0.87 4.59
CA GLY A 110 13.10 0.44 4.83
C GLY A 110 12.52 1.56 3.96
N ASP A 111 11.35 1.34 3.35
CA ASP A 111 10.72 2.27 2.41
C ASP A 111 9.70 3.16 3.14
N ARG A 112 10.21 4.26 3.71
CA ARG A 112 9.38 5.23 4.43
C ARG A 112 8.39 5.95 3.54
N ALA A 113 8.76 6.24 2.29
CA ALA A 113 7.87 6.90 1.33
C ALA A 113 6.67 6.01 1.02
N TYR A 114 6.90 4.72 0.79
CA TYR A 114 5.82 3.77 0.59
C TYR A 114 4.97 3.57 1.85
N GLY A 115 5.59 3.54 3.03
CA GLY A 115 4.87 3.55 4.32
C GLY A 115 3.92 4.75 4.46
N SER A 116 4.38 5.95 4.13
CA SER A 116 3.54 7.15 4.10
C SER A 116 2.39 7.05 3.10
N TYR A 117 2.62 6.44 1.93
CA TYR A 117 1.55 6.18 0.96
C TYR A 117 0.48 5.21 1.49
N VAL A 118 0.86 4.16 2.22
CA VAL A 118 -0.08 3.25 2.89
C VAL A 118 -0.90 4.00 3.94
N LEU A 119 -0.27 4.86 4.74
CA LEU A 119 -0.96 5.68 5.74
C LEU A 119 -1.96 6.67 5.11
N VAL A 120 -1.63 7.30 3.98
CA VAL A 120 -2.58 8.12 3.21
C VAL A 120 -3.77 7.30 2.70
N THR A 121 -3.52 6.05 2.28
CA THR A 121 -4.58 5.13 1.87
C THR A 121 -5.52 4.80 3.03
N MET A 122 -4.97 4.54 4.23
CA MET A 122 -5.77 4.36 5.45
C MET A 122 -6.52 5.63 5.84
N SER A 123 -5.90 6.81 5.71
CA SER A 123 -6.54 8.11 5.96
C SER A 123 -7.75 8.30 5.03
N ARG A 124 -7.64 7.92 3.75
CA ARG A 124 -8.76 7.93 2.80
C ARG A 124 -9.90 7.02 3.25
N GLN A 125 -9.58 5.82 3.73
CA GLN A 125 -10.60 4.91 4.28
C GLN A 125 -11.29 5.53 5.50
N ALA A 126 -10.53 6.12 6.42
CA ALA A 126 -11.09 6.80 7.59
C ALA A 126 -12.01 7.97 7.21
N VAL A 127 -11.65 8.77 6.19
CA VAL A 127 -12.53 9.81 5.64
C VAL A 127 -13.84 9.22 5.13
N TYR A 128 -13.77 8.14 4.32
CA TYR A 128 -14.95 7.50 3.77
C TYR A 128 -15.91 6.97 4.84
N LEU A 129 -15.36 6.47 5.95
CA LEU A 129 -16.13 5.96 7.09
C LEU A 129 -16.57 7.05 8.09
N GLY A 130 -16.27 8.33 7.83
CA GLY A 130 -16.60 9.43 8.73
C GLY A 130 -15.70 9.56 9.97
N HIS A 131 -14.59 8.84 10.03
CA HIS A 131 -13.62 8.88 11.14
C HIS A 131 -12.61 10.01 10.97
N GLY A 132 -13.07 11.27 11.00
CA GLY A 132 -12.24 12.44 10.70
C GLY A 132 -10.97 12.58 11.56
N ARG A 133 -11.06 12.31 12.87
CA ARG A 133 -9.89 12.39 13.78
C ARG A 133 -8.80 11.38 13.41
N GLU A 134 -9.20 10.15 13.11
CA GLU A 134 -8.28 9.10 12.67
C GLU A 134 -7.64 9.47 11.32
N ALA A 135 -8.42 10.01 10.38
CA ALA A 135 -7.92 10.46 9.09
C ALA A 135 -6.83 11.54 9.22
N VAL A 136 -7.03 12.54 10.07
CA VAL A 136 -6.04 13.59 10.35
C VAL A 136 -4.78 13.01 10.98
N GLN A 137 -4.93 12.11 11.97
CA GLN A 137 -3.78 11.48 12.63
C GLN A 137 -2.93 10.68 11.64
N LEU A 138 -3.57 9.82 10.82
CA LEU A 138 -2.88 9.03 9.81
C LEU A 138 -2.13 9.91 8.80
N ALA A 139 -2.75 11.00 8.33
CA ALA A 139 -2.11 11.94 7.41
C ALA A 139 -0.89 12.63 8.05
N ARG A 140 -0.97 13.05 9.32
CA ARG A 140 0.15 13.67 10.03
C ARG A 140 1.30 12.71 10.28
N VAL A 141 1.01 11.45 10.64
CA VAL A 141 2.05 10.41 10.77
C VAL A 141 2.72 10.17 9.41
N ALA A 142 1.96 10.17 8.32
CA ALA A 142 2.51 10.04 6.97
C ALA A 142 3.44 11.21 6.60
N GLN A 143 3.10 12.45 6.97
CA GLN A 143 3.96 13.64 6.81
C GLN A 143 5.27 13.50 7.58
N GLN A 144 5.20 13.07 8.84
CA GLN A 144 6.38 12.84 9.67
C GLN A 144 7.28 11.72 9.12
N GLY A 145 6.67 10.65 8.59
CA GLY A 145 7.40 9.48 8.09
C GLY A 145 8.26 9.75 6.86
N VAL A 146 7.80 10.60 5.95
CA VAL A 146 8.55 10.90 4.71
C VAL A 146 9.60 12.02 4.89
N GLY A 147 9.41 12.88 5.89
CA GLY A 147 10.31 14.00 6.18
C GLY A 147 10.31 15.09 5.10
N SER A 148 11.18 16.09 5.24
CA SER A 148 11.24 17.25 4.34
C SER A 148 11.86 16.95 2.96
N ALA A 149 12.50 15.80 2.78
CA ALA A 149 13.13 15.41 1.52
C ALA A 149 12.15 14.77 0.51
N ALA A 150 10.87 14.60 0.88
CA ALA A 150 9.88 14.03 -0.03
C ALA A 150 9.66 14.95 -1.24
N PRO A 151 9.41 14.38 -2.44
CA PRO A 151 9.01 15.17 -3.60
C PRO A 151 7.82 16.07 -3.29
N HIS A 152 7.82 17.27 -3.85
CA HIS A 152 6.78 18.29 -3.69
C HIS A 152 5.35 17.76 -3.94
N VAL A 153 5.17 16.94 -4.98
CA VAL A 153 3.89 16.26 -5.26
C VAL A 153 3.45 15.31 -4.13
N VAL A 154 4.37 14.65 -3.45
CA VAL A 154 4.06 13.76 -2.31
C VAL A 154 3.66 14.60 -1.10
N GLN A 155 4.35 15.70 -0.83
CA GLN A 155 3.95 16.64 0.24
C GLN A 155 2.55 17.20 0.01
N SER A 156 2.25 17.60 -1.23
CA SER A 156 0.93 18.08 -1.62
C SER A 156 -0.16 17.05 -1.32
N LEU A 157 0.05 15.78 -1.70
CA LEU A 157 -0.88 14.69 -1.42
C LEU A 157 -1.12 14.49 0.09
N LEU A 158 -0.06 14.60 0.90
CA LEU A 158 -0.13 14.41 2.35
C LEU A 158 -0.93 15.52 3.05
N TYR A 159 -0.74 16.77 2.61
CA TYR A 159 -1.54 17.90 3.11
C TYR A 159 -3.00 17.82 2.64
N ALA A 160 -3.24 17.40 1.40
CA ALA A 160 -4.61 17.18 0.91
C ALA A 160 -5.34 16.06 1.70
N ALA A 161 -4.62 15.02 2.13
CA ALA A 161 -5.19 13.99 3.01
C ALA A 161 -5.59 14.54 4.38
N GLU A 162 -4.73 15.36 4.99
CA GLU A 162 -5.04 16.04 6.26
C GLU A 162 -6.27 16.96 6.11
N ALA A 163 -6.34 17.73 5.02
CA ALA A 163 -7.48 18.61 4.73
C ALA A 163 -8.80 17.85 4.67
N ARG A 164 -8.84 16.69 3.99
CA ARG A 164 -10.05 15.85 3.94
C ARG A 164 -10.50 15.38 5.33
N GLY A 165 -9.56 15.03 6.20
CA GLY A 165 -9.85 14.67 7.59
C GLY A 165 -10.49 15.83 8.36
N HIS A 166 -9.94 17.04 8.24
CA HIS A 166 -10.52 18.25 8.83
C HIS A 166 -11.90 18.59 8.24
N GLY A 167 -12.11 18.34 6.95
CA GLY A 167 -13.40 18.49 6.29
C GLY A 167 -14.49 17.61 6.92
N VAL A 168 -14.18 16.35 7.21
CA VAL A 168 -15.11 15.44 7.92
C VAL A 168 -15.47 15.94 9.32
N LEU A 169 -14.54 16.63 10.00
CA LEU A 169 -14.77 17.19 11.34
C LEU A 169 -15.50 18.55 11.32
N GLY A 170 -15.71 19.16 10.15
CA GLY A 170 -16.23 20.53 10.04
C GLY A 170 -15.24 21.61 10.46
N GLU A 171 -13.95 21.29 10.57
CA GLU A 171 -12.90 22.20 11.04
C GLU A 171 -12.40 23.11 9.89
N VAL A 172 -13.26 24.05 9.46
CA VAL A 172 -13.06 24.88 8.25
C VAL A 172 -11.68 25.56 8.20
N ARG A 173 -11.24 26.15 9.33
CA ARG A 173 -9.94 26.84 9.40
C ARG A 173 -8.76 25.89 9.17
N ALA A 174 -8.78 24.73 9.82
CA ALA A 174 -7.71 23.73 9.71
C ALA A 174 -7.71 23.07 8.33
N CYS A 175 -8.90 22.78 7.77
CA CYS A 175 -9.07 22.28 6.41
C CYS A 175 -8.45 23.25 5.39
N THR A 176 -8.82 24.53 5.46
CA THR A 176 -8.30 25.57 4.55
C THR A 176 -6.79 25.72 4.67
N ALA A 177 -6.25 25.75 5.90
CA ALA A 177 -4.81 25.84 6.11
C ALA A 177 -4.05 24.63 5.54
N ALA A 178 -4.63 23.42 5.62
CA ALA A 178 -4.04 22.24 5.00
C ALA A 178 -4.11 22.29 3.47
N LEU A 179 -5.22 22.76 2.87
CA LEU A 179 -5.33 22.95 1.42
C LEU A 179 -4.31 23.95 0.89
N VAL A 180 -4.14 25.10 1.55
CA VAL A 180 -3.13 26.10 1.15
C VAL A 180 -1.70 25.51 1.19
N ARG A 181 -1.39 24.65 2.16
CA ARG A 181 -0.10 23.95 2.18
C ARG A 181 0.02 22.94 1.03
N ALA A 182 -1.07 22.28 0.66
CA ALA A 182 -1.10 21.34 -0.46
C ALA A 182 -0.85 22.06 -1.80
N GLU A 183 -1.51 23.21 -2.03
CA GLU A 183 -1.35 24.05 -3.22
C GLU A 183 0.08 24.57 -3.35
N ARG A 184 0.61 25.20 -2.28
CA ARG A 184 2.01 25.68 -2.27
C ARG A 184 3.02 24.59 -2.55
N SER A 185 2.76 23.36 -2.09
CA SER A 185 3.65 22.23 -2.37
C SER A 185 3.50 21.69 -3.78
N LEU A 186 2.40 21.97 -4.49
CA LEU A 186 2.22 21.55 -5.88
C LEU A 186 2.85 22.54 -6.87
N GLU A 187 2.90 23.83 -6.48
CA GLU A 187 3.43 24.93 -7.28
C GLU A 187 4.96 25.15 -7.15
N ALA A 188 5.60 24.50 -6.17
CA ALA A 188 7.04 24.58 -5.90
C ALA A 188 7.87 23.64 -6.79
#